data_AF-A0A528IVA7-F1
#
_entry.id   AF-A0A528IVA7-F1
#
_cell.length_a   1.000
_cell.length_b   1.000
_cell.length_c   1.000
_cell.angle_alpha   90.00
_cell.angle_beta   90.00
_cell.angle_gamma   90.00
#
_symmetry.space_group_name_H-M   'P 1'
#
loop_
_entity.id
_entity.type
_entity.pdbx_description
1 polymer ?
#
loop_
_entity_poly.entity_id
_entity_poly.type
_entity_poly.pdbx_seq_one_letter_code
_entity_poly.pdbx_strand_id
1 'polypeptide(L)'
;TQIIIDNGGVRLYSKNGRDWTTKYWPIALAVDLPCRTAILDGEVIVPGEQGASDCPALEAAIWNEPSRLVFVAFDILHLDGRALGSLPLLQRKQALWQLVEPGLGKIRYSEHFEGSALALSRTVEKIGLNGIVSKRADSRYRSGLSNTWLKAK
;
A
#
# COMPACT_ATOMS: atom_id res chain seq x y z
N THR A 1 -0.57 5.29 3.80
CA THR A 1 0.01 6.36 2.97
C THR A 1 -0.72 6.35 1.67
N GLN A 2 -1.11 7.52 1.16
CA GLN A 2 -1.80 7.62 -0.12
C GLN A 2 -0.87 8.23 -1.17
N ILE A 3 -0.87 7.65 -2.38
CA ILE A 3 -0.27 8.27 -3.57
C ILE A 3 -1.42 8.87 -4.37
N ILE A 4 -1.31 10.14 -4.72
CA ILE A 4 -2.22 10.85 -5.62
C ILE A 4 -1.48 11.15 -6.92
N ILE A 5 -2.06 10.73 -8.04
CA ILE A 5 -1.57 10.97 -9.40
C ILE A 5 -2.64 11.78 -10.12
N ASP A 6 -2.29 12.95 -10.65
CA ASP A 6 -3.15 13.76 -11.52
C ASP A 6 -2.31 14.74 -12.36
N ASN A 7 -2.97 15.71 -13.00
CA ASN A 7 -2.31 16.74 -13.81
C ASN A 7 -1.32 17.62 -13.01
N GLY A 8 -1.41 17.64 -11.68
CA GLY A 8 -0.47 18.32 -10.80
C GLY A 8 0.77 17.49 -10.46
N GLY A 9 0.88 16.27 -11.00
CA GLY A 9 1.96 15.34 -10.74
C GLY A 9 1.66 14.36 -9.61
N VAL A 10 2.72 13.81 -9.03
CA VAL A 10 2.66 12.76 -8.01
C VAL A 10 2.85 13.35 -6.62
N ARG A 11 1.91 13.09 -5.70
CA ARG A 11 1.96 13.53 -4.30
C ARG A 11 1.74 12.37 -3.35
N LEU A 12 2.43 12.39 -2.20
CA LEU A 12 2.31 11.35 -1.18
C LEU A 12 1.86 11.93 0.16
N TYR A 13 0.76 11.39 0.69
CA TYR A 13 0.19 11.81 1.96
C TYR A 13 0.33 10.73 3.03
N SER A 14 0.83 11.13 4.21
CA SER A 14 0.88 10.27 5.39
C SER A 14 -0.52 9.92 5.89
N LYS A 15 -0.63 8.94 6.81
CA LYS A 15 -1.90 8.56 7.46
C LYS A 15 -2.64 9.73 8.12
N ASN A 16 -1.92 10.79 8.51
CA ASN A 16 -2.47 11.97 9.17
C ASN A 16 -2.66 13.16 8.20
N GLY A 17 -2.61 12.92 6.88
CA GLY A 17 -2.85 13.94 5.87
C GLY A 17 -1.69 14.91 5.62
N ARG A 18 -0.51 14.69 6.23
CA ARG A 18 0.69 15.50 5.93
C ARG A 18 1.25 15.14 4.56
N ASP A 19 1.53 16.15 3.74
CA ASP A 19 2.25 16.01 2.47
C ASP A 19 3.72 15.65 2.74
N TRP A 20 4.10 14.44 2.37
CA TRP A 20 5.44 13.86 2.53
C TRP A 20 6.13 13.64 1.18
N THR A 21 5.67 14.29 0.11
CA THR A 21 6.22 14.13 -1.24
C THR A 21 7.73 14.37 -1.28
N THR A 22 8.23 15.38 -0.57
CA THR A 22 9.67 15.68 -0.49
C THR A 22 10.47 14.65 0.30
N LYS A 23 9.88 14.06 1.35
CA LYS A 23 10.51 12.99 2.14
C LYS A 23 10.54 11.67 1.37
N TYR A 24 9.51 11.42 0.58
CA TYR A 24 9.34 10.23 -0.24
C TYR A 24 9.72 10.45 -1.70
N TRP A 25 10.64 11.40 -1.97
CA TRP A 25 10.99 11.79 -3.33
C TRP A 25 11.39 10.62 -4.24
N PRO A 26 12.10 9.54 -3.79
CA PRO A 26 12.45 8.44 -4.70
C PRO A 26 11.24 7.63 -5.11
N ILE A 27 10.21 7.58 -4.26
CA ILE A 27 8.93 6.93 -4.59
C ILE A 27 8.20 7.82 -5.59
N ALA A 28 8.10 9.13 -5.32
CA ALA A 28 7.42 10.08 -6.20
C ALA A 28 7.99 10.08 -7.63
N LEU A 29 9.32 10.05 -7.76
CA LEU A 29 10.00 10.01 -9.07
C LEU A 29 9.85 8.67 -9.80
N ALA A 30 9.60 7.59 -9.07
CA ALA A 30 9.50 6.25 -9.64
C ALA A 30 8.05 5.84 -9.97
N VAL A 31 7.07 6.71 -9.73
CA VAL A 31 5.70 6.46 -10.16
C VAL A 31 5.63 6.66 -11.67
N ASP A 32 5.59 5.54 -12.38
CA ASP A 32 5.32 5.45 -13.81
C ASP A 32 4.26 4.36 -14.01
N LEU A 33 2.99 4.72 -13.82
CA LEU A 33 1.87 3.80 -13.90
C LEU A 33 0.98 4.16 -15.10
N PRO A 34 0.41 3.17 -15.81
CA PRO A 34 -0.39 3.39 -17.01
C PRO A 34 -1.78 3.95 -16.68
N CYS A 35 -1.85 5.17 -16.15
CA CYS A 35 -3.06 5.90 -15.80
C CYS A 35 -2.87 7.41 -15.97
N ARG A 36 -3.99 8.14 -16.11
CA ARG A 36 -4.00 9.62 -16.08
C ARG A 36 -4.19 10.15 -14.68
N THR A 37 -5.07 9.50 -13.91
CA THR A 37 -5.35 9.87 -12.52
C THR A 37 -5.55 8.64 -11.66
N ALA A 38 -4.98 8.63 -10.46
CA ALA A 38 -5.19 7.53 -9.51
C ALA A 38 -5.04 7.98 -8.06
N ILE A 39 -5.72 7.29 -7.16
CA ILE A 39 -5.47 7.36 -5.72
C ILE A 39 -5.20 5.95 -5.22
N LEU A 40 -3.95 5.69 -4.84
CA LEU A 40 -3.52 4.41 -4.27
C LEU A 40 -3.42 4.52 -2.75
N ASP A 41 -3.79 3.45 -2.04
CA ASP A 41 -3.56 3.34 -0.60
C ASP A 41 -2.58 2.19 -0.33
N GLY A 42 -1.62 2.45 0.54
CA GLY A 42 -0.48 1.56 0.75
C GLY A 42 0.36 1.90 1.97
N GLU A 43 1.44 1.16 2.13
CA GLU A 43 2.40 1.33 3.21
C GLU A 43 3.79 1.63 2.66
N VAL A 44 4.54 2.50 3.32
CA VAL A 44 5.95 2.73 2.98
C VAL A 44 6.82 1.89 3.90
N ILE A 45 7.71 1.10 3.32
CA ILE A 45 8.58 0.17 4.03
C ILE A 45 10.04 0.35 3.58
N VAL A 46 10.95 -0.23 4.35
CA VAL A 46 12.33 -0.51 3.92
C VAL A 46 12.43 -2.02 3.69
N PRO A 47 12.70 -2.50 2.46
CA PRO A 47 12.93 -3.92 2.21
C PRO A 47 14.16 -4.44 2.99
N GLY A 48 14.03 -5.57 3.70
CA GLY A 48 15.07 -6.19 4.54
C GLY A 48 14.59 -7.52 5.16
N GLU A 49 15.47 -8.27 5.85
CA GLU A 49 15.26 -9.68 6.24
C GLU A 49 14.04 -9.98 7.12
N GLN A 50 13.46 -8.99 7.80
CA GLN A 50 12.21 -9.17 8.54
C GLN A 50 11.31 -7.97 8.26
N GLY A 51 10.39 -8.14 7.31
CA GLY A 51 9.45 -7.11 6.93
C GLY A 51 8.52 -6.76 8.10
N ALA A 52 8.73 -5.61 8.75
CA ALA A 52 7.67 -4.61 8.86
C ALA A 52 8.11 -3.24 9.41
N SER A 53 7.52 -2.23 8.80
CA SER A 53 6.71 -1.09 9.27
C SER A 53 6.73 -0.55 10.72
N ASP A 54 7.40 -1.16 11.70
CA ASP A 54 7.60 -0.56 13.05
C ASP A 54 9.10 -0.50 13.43
N CYS A 55 10.01 -0.64 12.45
CA CYS A 55 11.46 -0.65 12.71
C CYS A 55 12.07 0.77 12.78
N PRO A 56 13.00 1.03 13.71
CA PRO A 56 13.90 2.20 13.67
C PRO A 56 14.56 2.43 12.30
N ALA A 57 14.74 1.36 11.51
CA ALA A 57 15.23 1.42 10.14
C ALA A 57 14.34 2.25 9.19
N LEU A 58 13.01 2.22 9.34
CA LEU A 58 12.11 3.03 8.52
C LEU A 58 12.27 4.51 8.84
N GLU A 59 12.31 4.87 10.12
CA GLU A 59 12.54 6.25 10.54
C GLU A 59 13.90 6.76 10.05
N ALA A 60 14.97 5.99 10.27
CA ALA A 60 16.29 6.34 9.77
C ALA A 60 16.32 6.52 8.25
N ALA A 61 15.66 5.65 7.49
CA ALA A 61 15.58 5.75 6.04
C ALA A 61 14.80 6.99 5.57
N ILE A 62 13.70 7.35 6.25
CA ILE A 62 12.93 8.56 5.91
C ILE A 62 13.80 9.82 5.93
N TRP A 63 14.76 9.90 6.86
CA TRP A 63 15.58 11.09 7.06
C TRP A 63 16.92 11.04 6.36
N ASN A 64 17.56 9.87 6.29
CA ASN A 64 18.96 9.75 5.87
C ASN A 64 19.14 8.91 4.60
N GLU A 65 18.24 7.96 4.31
CA GLU A 65 18.37 7.01 3.21
C GLU A 65 17.05 6.79 2.46
N PRO A 66 16.38 7.84 1.94
CA PRO A 66 15.06 7.71 1.35
C PRO A 66 15.06 6.80 0.12
N SER A 67 16.23 6.60 -0.51
CA SER A 67 16.44 5.66 -1.61
C SER A 67 16.19 4.20 -1.22
N ARG A 68 16.09 3.86 0.06
CA ARG A 68 15.72 2.51 0.53
C ARG A 68 14.21 2.30 0.64
N LEU A 69 13.43 3.38 0.60
CA LEU A 69 11.99 3.32 0.77
C LEU A 69 11.33 2.67 -0.46
N VAL A 70 10.28 1.91 -0.18
CA VAL A 70 9.38 1.29 -1.16
C VAL A 70 7.95 1.52 -0.69
N PHE A 71 7.05 1.85 -1.61
CA PHE A 71 5.62 1.88 -1.39
C PHE A 71 4.99 0.55 -1.82
N VAL A 72 4.27 -0.08 -0.90
CA VAL A 72 3.52 -1.31 -1.12
C VAL A 72 2.03 -0.98 -1.12
N ALA A 73 1.44 -0.95 -2.31
CA ALA A 73 0.05 -0.64 -2.54
C ALA A 73 -0.85 -1.83 -2.16
N PHE A 74 -1.88 -1.60 -1.34
CA PHE A 74 -2.83 -2.65 -0.94
C PHE A 74 -4.29 -2.35 -1.31
N ASP A 75 -4.61 -1.13 -1.76
CA ASP A 75 -5.93 -0.74 -2.25
C ASP A 75 -5.84 0.39 -3.29
N ILE A 76 -6.92 0.60 -4.04
CA ILE A 76 -7.08 1.70 -5.00
C ILE A 76 -8.46 2.35 -4.82
N LEU A 77 -8.49 3.67 -4.70
CA LEU A 77 -9.70 4.43 -4.39
C LEU A 77 -10.27 5.15 -5.60
N HIS A 78 -9.42 5.49 -6.56
CA HIS A 78 -9.78 6.20 -7.77
C HIS A 78 -8.87 5.77 -8.92
N LEU A 79 -9.42 5.67 -10.13
CA LEU A 79 -8.69 5.40 -11.37
C LEU A 79 -9.40 6.08 -12.54
N ASP A 80 -8.70 6.95 -13.26
CA ASP A 80 -9.14 7.59 -14.51
C ASP A 80 -10.58 8.11 -14.49
N GLY A 81 -10.86 8.97 -13.51
CA GLY A 81 -12.16 9.61 -13.30
C GLY A 81 -13.21 8.72 -12.63
N ARG A 82 -12.89 7.47 -12.29
CA ARG A 82 -13.81 6.53 -11.64
C ARG A 82 -13.47 6.38 -10.16
N ALA A 83 -14.44 6.67 -9.29
CA ALA A 83 -14.34 6.36 -7.87
C ALA A 83 -14.57 4.85 -7.65
N LEU A 84 -13.55 4.16 -7.13
CA LEU A 84 -13.58 2.72 -6.88
C LEU A 84 -13.92 2.37 -5.43
N GLY A 85 -13.83 3.32 -4.49
CA GLY A 85 -14.04 3.08 -3.05
C GLY A 85 -15.40 2.48 -2.67
N SER A 86 -16.42 2.63 -3.51
CA SER A 86 -17.76 2.06 -3.32
C SER A 86 -17.89 0.60 -3.78
N LEU A 87 -16.91 0.09 -4.53
CA LEU A 87 -16.87 -1.29 -5.02
C LEU A 87 -16.41 -2.27 -3.93
N PRO A 88 -16.74 -3.57 -4.04
CA PRO A 88 -16.16 -4.62 -3.22
C PRO A 88 -14.63 -4.64 -3.27
N LEU A 89 -13.97 -5.04 -2.17
CA LEU A 89 -12.51 -5.09 -2.07
C LEU A 89 -11.87 -5.90 -3.19
N LEU A 90 -12.41 -7.06 -3.54
CA LEU A 90 -11.82 -7.89 -4.60
C LEU A 90 -11.80 -7.20 -5.96
N GLN A 91 -12.83 -6.40 -6.28
CA GLN A 91 -12.85 -5.61 -7.52
C GLN A 91 -11.80 -4.51 -7.50
N ARG A 92 -11.60 -3.85 -6.34
CA ARG A 92 -10.52 -2.85 -6.19
C ARG A 92 -9.14 -3.51 -6.29
N LYS A 93 -8.94 -4.68 -5.68
CA LYS A 93 -7.69 -5.45 -5.77
C LYS A 93 -7.38 -5.86 -7.20
N GLN A 94 -8.40 -6.27 -7.97
CA GLN A 94 -8.23 -6.58 -9.39
C GLN A 94 -7.78 -5.36 -10.19
N ALA A 95 -8.43 -4.20 -10.01
CA ALA A 95 -8.04 -2.96 -10.67
C ALA A 95 -6.61 -2.52 -10.28
N LEU A 96 -6.26 -2.64 -8.99
CA LEU A 96 -4.93 -2.32 -8.50
C LEU A 96 -3.87 -3.25 -9.09
N TRP A 97 -4.14 -4.54 -9.17
CA TRP A 97 -3.22 -5.53 -9.73
C TRP A 97 -2.95 -5.30 -11.23
N GLN A 98 -3.96 -4.86 -11.98
CA GLN A 98 -3.79 -4.47 -13.38
C GLN A 98 -2.95 -3.20 -13.56
N LEU A 99 -3.01 -2.29 -12.59
CA LEU A 99 -2.30 -1.00 -12.65
C LEU A 99 -0.86 -1.11 -12.16
N VAL A 100 -0.63 -1.82 -11.06
CA VAL A 100 0.68 -1.98 -10.42
C VAL A 100 1.21 -3.36 -10.80
N GLU A 101 2.10 -3.40 -11.79
CA GLU A 101 2.72 -4.66 -12.20
C GLU A 101 3.39 -5.36 -11.01
N PRO A 102 3.20 -6.68 -10.86
CA PRO A 102 3.94 -7.47 -9.88
C PRO A 102 5.44 -7.42 -10.21
N GLY A 103 6.30 -7.02 -9.26
CA GLY A 103 7.73 -7.00 -9.53
C GLY A 103 8.61 -6.21 -8.56
N LEU A 104 9.85 -6.00 -9.00
CA LEU A 104 10.89 -5.29 -8.26
C LEU A 104 10.87 -3.80 -8.65
N GLY A 105 10.18 -3.00 -7.86
CA GLY A 105 10.10 -1.55 -8.07
C GLY A 105 9.95 -0.78 -6.77
N LYS A 106 9.85 0.55 -6.89
CA LYS A 106 9.50 1.45 -5.79
C LYS A 106 8.03 1.43 -5.44
N ILE A 107 7.18 1.04 -6.40
CA ILE A 107 5.75 0.80 -6.22
C ILE A 107 5.55 -0.69 -6.40
N ARG A 108 4.98 -1.37 -5.39
CA ARG A 108 4.77 -2.81 -5.40
C ARG A 108 3.34 -3.14 -5.03
N TYR A 109 2.79 -4.18 -5.64
CA TYR A 109 1.51 -4.73 -5.25
C TYR A 109 1.64 -5.56 -3.96
N SER A 110 0.74 -5.35 -3.00
CA SER A 110 0.57 -6.22 -1.85
C SER A 110 -0.25 -7.44 -2.26
N GLU A 111 0.41 -8.59 -2.37
CA GLU A 111 -0.28 -9.87 -2.61
C GLU A 111 -1.32 -10.15 -1.52
N HIS A 112 -2.35 -10.89 -1.89
CA HIS A 112 -3.40 -11.31 -0.99
C HIS A 112 -3.77 -12.76 -1.28
N PHE A 113 -4.29 -13.42 -0.27
CA PHE A 113 -4.71 -14.81 -0.32
C PHE A 113 -6.15 -14.89 0.16
N GLU A 114 -6.98 -15.62 -0.57
CA GLU A 114 -8.34 -15.94 -0.13
C GLU A 114 -8.31 -17.18 0.75
N GLY A 115 -9.01 -17.15 1.88
CA GLY A 115 -9.10 -18.28 2.80
C GLY A 115 -8.93 -17.89 4.27
N SER A 116 -8.70 -18.90 5.11
CA SER A 116 -8.59 -18.71 6.56
C SER A 116 -7.26 -18.06 6.94
N ALA A 117 -7.32 -16.94 7.65
CA ALA A 117 -6.14 -16.29 8.22
C ALA A 117 -5.33 -17.23 9.15
N LEU A 118 -5.98 -18.21 9.80
CA LEU A 118 -5.32 -19.23 10.63
C LEU A 118 -4.47 -20.22 9.81
N ALA A 119 -4.85 -20.47 8.56
CA ALA A 119 -4.04 -21.31 7.66
C ALA A 119 -2.79 -20.55 7.19
N LEU A 120 -2.88 -19.23 7.08
CA LEU A 120 -1.79 -18.35 6.66
C LEU A 120 -0.88 -17.94 7.82
N SER A 121 -1.37 -17.87 9.06
CA SER A 121 -0.60 -17.40 10.22
C SER A 121 0.65 -18.24 10.46
N ARG A 122 0.55 -19.57 10.36
CA ARG A 122 1.70 -20.48 10.51
C ARG A 122 2.76 -20.27 9.42
N THR A 123 2.35 -19.85 8.22
CA THR A 123 3.27 -19.55 7.13
C THR A 123 3.89 -18.17 7.35
N VAL A 124 3.08 -17.19 7.77
CA VAL A 124 3.47 -15.80 8.07
C VAL A 124 4.49 -15.72 9.21
N GLU A 125 4.29 -16.47 10.29
CA GLU A 125 5.27 -16.62 11.37
C GLU A 125 6.60 -17.18 10.86
N LYS A 126 6.55 -18.20 9.98
CA LYS A 126 7.76 -18.82 9.41
C LYS A 126 8.54 -17.91 8.47
N ILE A 127 7.87 -16.97 7.79
CA ILE A 127 8.49 -16.01 6.86
C ILE A 127 8.82 -14.66 7.52
N GLY A 128 8.61 -14.53 8.83
CA GLY A 128 9.04 -13.36 9.60
C GLY A 128 8.30 -12.06 9.25
N LEU A 129 7.06 -12.14 8.76
CA LEU A 129 6.23 -10.95 8.55
C LEU A 129 5.53 -10.57 9.87
N ASN A 130 5.58 -9.30 10.26
CA ASN A 130 5.07 -8.82 11.56
C ASN A 130 3.53 -8.69 11.64
N GLY A 131 2.79 -9.56 10.95
CA GLY A 131 1.34 -9.69 11.08
C GLY A 131 0.57 -9.75 9.76
N ILE A 132 -0.72 -10.02 9.88
CA ILE A 132 -1.67 -10.14 8.77
C ILE A 132 -2.77 -9.10 8.96
N VAL A 133 -3.17 -8.46 7.86
CA VAL A 133 -4.40 -7.66 7.83
C VAL A 133 -5.48 -8.46 7.09
N SER A 134 -6.43 -8.98 7.83
CA SER A 134 -7.61 -9.63 7.26
C SER A 134 -8.64 -8.59 6.87
N LYS A 135 -9.09 -8.61 5.62
CA LYS A 135 -10.09 -7.67 5.11
C LYS A 135 -11.29 -8.44 4.55
N ARG A 136 -12.50 -7.95 4.80
CA ARG A 136 -13.71 -8.52 4.17
C ARG A 136 -13.69 -8.30 2.65
N ALA A 137 -13.79 -9.38 1.89
CA ALA A 137 -13.73 -9.37 0.42
C ALA A 137 -14.85 -8.52 -0.24
N ASP A 138 -16.02 -8.48 0.40
CA ASP A 138 -17.21 -7.77 -0.07
C ASP A 138 -17.30 -6.31 0.43
N SER A 139 -16.35 -5.85 1.24
CA SER A 139 -16.47 -4.54 1.88
C SER A 139 -16.09 -3.38 0.97
N ARG A 140 -16.83 -2.27 1.13
CA ARG A 140 -16.47 -0.96 0.59
C ARG A 140 -15.31 -0.36 1.38
N TYR A 141 -14.55 0.52 0.74
CA TYR A 141 -13.55 1.31 1.45
C TYR A 141 -14.24 2.29 2.41
N ARG A 142 -13.72 2.41 3.64
CA ARG A 142 -14.14 3.40 4.62
C ARG A 142 -12.92 4.06 5.22
N SER A 143 -12.84 5.37 5.10
CA SER A 143 -11.82 6.16 5.79
C SER A 143 -12.06 6.13 7.31
N GLY A 144 -10.98 6.09 8.08
CA GLY A 144 -11.05 6.08 9.55
C GLY A 144 -11.28 4.69 10.14
N LEU A 145 -11.97 4.62 11.28
CA LEU A 145 -12.22 3.37 11.99
C LEU A 145 -13.07 2.42 11.13
N SER A 146 -12.58 1.19 10.97
CA SER A 146 -13.22 0.15 10.17
C SER A 146 -13.25 -1.16 10.95
N ASN A 147 -14.44 -1.77 11.02
CA ASN A 147 -14.62 -3.12 11.59
C ASN A 147 -14.39 -4.22 10.53
N THR A 148 -14.08 -3.83 9.29
CA THR A 148 -13.88 -4.78 8.18
C THR A 148 -12.42 -5.11 7.93
N TRP A 149 -11.51 -4.45 8.66
CA TRP A 149 -10.06 -4.64 8.61
C TRP A 149 -9.59 -5.05 10.00
N LEU A 150 -9.13 -6.29 10.13
CA LEU A 150 -8.63 -6.84 11.38
C LEU A 150 -7.13 -7.07 11.25
N LYS A 151 -6.35 -6.40 12.10
CA LYS A 151 -4.90 -6.62 12.19
C LYS A 151 -4.64 -7.67 13.26
N ALA A 152 -4.05 -8.79 12.86
CA ALA A 152 -3.47 -9.78 13.77
C ALA A 152 -1.95 -9.60 13.74
N LYS A 153 -1.33 -9.54 14.91
CA LYS A 153 0.12 -9.58 15.09
C LYS A 153 0.49 -10.97 15.57
#